data_AF-A0A357YA29-F1
#
_entry.id   AF-A0A357YA29-F1
#
_cell.length_a   1.000
_cell.length_b   1.000
_cell.length_c   1.000
_cell.angle_alpha   90.00
_cell.angle_beta   90.00
_cell.angle_gamma   90.00
#
_symmetry.space_group_name_H-M   'P 1'
#
loop_
_entity.id
_entity.type
_entity.pdbx_description
1 polymer ?
#
loop_
_entity_poly.entity_id
_entity_poly.type
_entity_poly.pdbx_seq_one_letter_code
_entity_poly.pdbx_strand_id
1 'polypeptide(L)'
;MTPYPLFVEIKDRLCLVVGGGAVGRRKIEGLLAAGARVRLVDPKPAAEALPPGVEQVCREYLPGDLADAVLVFAATNQREVNAVIAREARSRGILVNVADAPAESDFTVPALLRRGGLTVAVGTAGQSPALAALVRDDLGELLGAEWEIVVEIAAALRRKRLTPGPHNDYNQRVFRRLLDGGVAGLVAAGDGPAIDRLLTSVVGEGTTLAALGVGMTKGRR
;
A
#
# COMPACT_ATOMS: atom_id res chain seq x y z
N MET A 1 -6.14 2.26 23.13
CA MET A 1 -6.60 1.15 22.26
C MET A 1 -5.56 0.91 21.18
N THR A 2 -5.20 -0.34 20.92
CA THR A 2 -4.25 -0.71 19.87
C THR A 2 -4.99 -0.89 18.55
N PRO A 3 -4.58 -0.24 17.44
CA PRO A 3 -5.25 -0.40 16.15
C PRO A 3 -5.08 -1.83 15.63
N TYR A 4 -6.09 -2.33 14.91
CA TYR A 4 -6.00 -3.58 14.17
C TYR A 4 -5.44 -3.31 12.77
N PRO A 5 -4.23 -3.81 12.42
CA PRO A 5 -3.64 -3.54 11.11
C PRO A 5 -4.36 -4.36 10.04
N LEU A 6 -4.74 -3.69 8.94
CA LEU A 6 -5.45 -4.29 7.83
C LEU A 6 -5.00 -3.65 6.51
N PHE A 7 -4.89 -4.47 5.46
CA PHE A 7 -4.76 -4.01 4.08
C PHE A 7 -6.13 -4.10 3.41
N VAL A 8 -6.66 -2.97 2.95
CA VAL A 8 -7.95 -2.90 2.25
C VAL A 8 -7.70 -2.90 0.74
N GLU A 9 -8.42 -3.78 0.03
CA GLU A 9 -8.50 -3.70 -1.43
C GLU A 9 -9.53 -2.63 -1.82
N ILE A 10 -9.07 -1.60 -2.52
CA ILE A 10 -9.88 -0.43 -2.90
C ILE A 10 -9.79 -0.13 -4.39
N LYS A 11 -9.16 -1.01 -5.17
CA LYS A 11 -9.11 -0.89 -6.61
C LYS A 11 -10.53 -0.77 -7.19
N ASP A 12 -10.71 0.21 -8.07
CA ASP A 12 -11.96 0.56 -8.73
C ASP A 12 -13.12 0.98 -7.79
N ARG A 13 -12.85 1.13 -6.48
CA ARG A 13 -13.81 1.62 -5.48
C ARG A 13 -13.74 3.13 -5.36
N LEU A 14 -14.88 3.79 -5.14
CA LEU A 14 -14.94 5.23 -4.92
C LEU A 14 -14.37 5.59 -3.55
N CYS A 15 -13.40 6.49 -3.51
CA CYS A 15 -12.87 7.09 -2.31
C CYS A 15 -13.03 8.61 -2.40
N LEU A 16 -13.65 9.21 -1.37
CA LEU A 16 -13.89 10.64 -1.32
C LEU A 16 -12.79 11.35 -0.53
N VAL A 17 -12.30 12.46 -1.06
CA VAL A 17 -11.46 13.41 -0.33
C VAL A 17 -12.21 14.74 -0.27
N VAL A 18 -12.42 15.27 0.93
CA VAL A 18 -13.05 16.58 1.12
C VAL A 18 -12.00 17.55 1.65
N GLY A 19 -11.66 18.57 0.86
CA GLY A 19 -10.53 19.47 1.09
C GLY A 19 -9.31 19.11 0.26
N GLY A 20 -8.94 19.97 -0.67
CA GLY A 20 -7.88 19.83 -1.68
C GLY A 20 -6.56 20.51 -1.32
N GLY A 21 -6.38 20.89 -0.05
CA GLY A 21 -5.11 21.39 0.47
C GLY A 21 -4.01 20.32 0.51
N ALA A 22 -2.88 20.63 1.12
CA ALA A 22 -1.71 19.74 1.17
C ALA A 22 -2.03 18.36 1.78
N VAL A 23 -2.87 18.30 2.82
CA VAL A 23 -3.28 17.04 3.44
C VAL A 23 -4.11 16.20 2.47
N GLY A 24 -5.15 16.77 1.86
CA GLY A 24 -6.02 16.07 0.92
C GLY A 24 -5.26 15.55 -0.31
N ARG A 25 -4.36 16.36 -0.88
CA ARG A 25 -3.49 15.96 -2.00
C ARG A 25 -2.66 14.72 -1.70
N ARG A 26 -2.02 14.67 -0.54
CA ARG A 26 -1.27 13.47 -0.10
C ARG A 26 -2.17 12.24 0.01
N LYS A 27 -3.45 12.39 0.38
CA LYS A 27 -4.40 11.26 0.41
C LYS A 27 -4.78 10.82 -1.00
N ILE A 28 -5.02 11.76 -1.91
CA ILE A 28 -5.32 11.49 -3.32
C ILE A 28 -4.21 10.63 -3.94
N GLU A 29 -2.94 11.00 -3.79
CA GLU A 29 -1.81 10.23 -4.33
C GLU A 29 -1.79 8.78 -3.81
N GLY A 30 -1.97 8.60 -2.50
CA GLY A 30 -2.00 7.28 -1.88
C GLY A 30 -3.16 6.41 -2.36
N LEU A 31 -4.33 7.01 -2.57
CA LEU A 31 -5.53 6.34 -3.08
C LEU A 31 -5.38 5.92 -4.55
N LEU A 32 -4.85 6.82 -5.39
CA LEU A 32 -4.61 6.52 -6.80
C LEU A 32 -3.55 5.42 -6.97
N ALA A 33 -2.50 5.43 -6.16
CA ALA A 33 -1.49 4.36 -6.15
C ALA A 33 -2.09 2.99 -5.77
N ALA A 34 -3.21 2.97 -5.07
CA ALA A 34 -3.99 1.77 -4.74
C ALA A 34 -5.10 1.45 -5.77
N GLY A 35 -5.19 2.22 -6.86
CA GLY A 35 -6.17 2.00 -7.93
C GLY A 35 -7.59 2.46 -7.60
N ALA A 36 -7.79 3.30 -6.58
CA ALA A 36 -9.10 3.81 -6.25
C ALA A 36 -9.63 4.80 -7.31
N ARG A 37 -10.95 4.86 -7.47
CA ARG A 37 -11.63 5.98 -8.14
C ARG A 37 -11.71 7.12 -7.15
N VAL A 38 -10.97 8.21 -7.39
CA VAL A 38 -10.87 9.31 -6.43
C VAL A 38 -11.75 10.48 -6.85
N ARG A 39 -12.61 10.92 -5.93
CA ARG A 39 -13.35 12.18 -6.05
C ARG A 39 -12.83 13.18 -5.02
N LEU A 40 -12.55 14.40 -5.47
CA LEU A 40 -12.21 15.54 -4.63
C LEU A 40 -13.39 16.51 -4.58
N VAL A 41 -13.89 16.80 -3.39
CA VAL A 41 -14.84 17.90 -3.13
C VAL A 41 -14.10 19.02 -2.42
N ASP A 42 -14.04 20.20 -3.05
CA ASP A 42 -13.46 21.40 -2.45
C ASP A 42 -14.16 22.65 -3.03
N PRO A 43 -14.48 23.69 -2.23
CA PRO A 43 -15.07 24.92 -2.74
C PRO A 43 -14.21 25.65 -3.78
N LYS A 44 -12.89 25.45 -3.72
CA LYS A 44 -11.93 26.09 -4.61
C LYS A 44 -11.37 25.06 -5.60
N PRO A 45 -11.11 25.48 -6.84
CA PRO A 45 -10.34 24.65 -7.75
C PRO A 45 -8.96 24.36 -7.15
N ALA A 46 -8.36 23.25 -7.59
CA ALA A 46 -7.07 22.83 -7.10
C ALA A 46 -6.02 23.84 -7.57
N ALA A 47 -5.19 24.37 -6.67
CA ALA A 47 -4.20 25.39 -7.01
C ALA A 47 -3.16 24.91 -8.03
N GLU A 48 -2.85 23.61 -8.01
CA GLU A 48 -2.02 22.93 -9.01
C GLU A 48 -2.83 21.82 -9.68
N ALA A 49 -2.42 21.38 -10.87
CA ALA A 49 -3.09 20.30 -11.57
C ALA A 49 -3.19 19.03 -10.70
N LEU A 50 -4.38 18.44 -10.65
CA LEU A 50 -4.59 17.15 -10.02
C LEU A 50 -4.01 16.03 -10.90
N PRO A 51 -3.60 14.89 -10.30
CA PRO A 51 -3.26 13.72 -11.09
C PRO A 51 -4.40 13.32 -12.03
N PRO A 52 -4.10 12.72 -13.20
CA PRO A 52 -5.12 12.25 -14.12
C PRO A 52 -6.04 11.22 -13.44
N GLY A 53 -7.33 11.27 -13.76
CA GLY A 53 -8.34 10.34 -13.23
C GLY A 53 -9.01 10.76 -11.92
N VAL A 54 -8.66 11.91 -11.34
CA VAL A 54 -9.39 12.49 -10.20
C VAL A 54 -10.63 13.24 -10.70
N GLU A 55 -11.80 12.86 -10.18
CA GLU A 55 -13.04 13.62 -10.38
C GLU A 55 -13.04 14.82 -9.42
N GLN A 56 -12.99 16.05 -9.95
CA GLN A 56 -13.04 17.26 -9.13
C GLN A 56 -14.43 17.88 -9.13
N VAL A 57 -14.94 18.15 -7.93
CA VAL A 57 -16.22 18.80 -7.66
C VAL A 57 -15.96 20.10 -6.92
N CYS A 58 -16.05 21.23 -7.65
CA CYS A 58 -15.75 22.56 -7.13
C CYS A 58 -16.95 23.19 -6.39
N ARG A 59 -17.24 22.69 -5.19
CA ARG A 59 -18.25 23.25 -4.26
C ARG A 59 -18.02 22.76 -2.84
N GLU A 60 -18.78 23.31 -1.90
CA GLU A 60 -18.86 22.78 -0.54
C GLU A 60 -19.43 21.35 -0.51
N TYR A 61 -19.05 20.63 0.54
CA TYR A 61 -19.60 19.31 0.85
C TYR A 61 -21.10 19.41 1.15
N LEU A 62 -21.87 18.49 0.60
CA LEU A 62 -23.30 18.35 0.87
C LEU A 62 -23.59 16.94 1.40
N PRO A 63 -24.51 16.80 2.38
CA PRO A 63 -24.97 15.49 2.80
C PRO A 63 -25.48 14.67 1.61
N GLY A 64 -25.00 13.43 1.47
CA GLY A 64 -25.23 12.61 0.29
C GLY A 64 -23.99 12.42 -0.59
N ASP A 65 -22.99 13.28 -0.51
CA ASP A 65 -21.76 13.17 -1.33
C ASP A 65 -20.96 11.89 -1.07
N LEU A 66 -21.17 11.24 0.08
CA LEU A 66 -20.58 9.95 0.44
C LEU A 66 -21.25 8.76 -0.25
N ALA A 67 -22.28 8.96 -1.06
CA ALA A 67 -22.92 7.88 -1.80
C ALA A 67 -21.88 7.07 -2.58
N ASP A 68 -21.95 5.74 -2.44
CA ASP A 68 -21.08 4.73 -3.06
C ASP A 68 -19.59 4.77 -2.64
N ALA A 69 -19.19 5.70 -1.77
CA ALA A 69 -17.83 5.75 -1.26
C ALA A 69 -17.57 4.61 -0.27
N VAL A 70 -16.36 4.03 -0.31
CA VAL A 70 -15.91 3.03 0.69
C VAL A 70 -15.03 3.64 1.77
N LEU A 71 -14.38 4.75 1.45
CA LEU A 71 -13.48 5.49 2.32
C LEU A 71 -13.70 6.99 2.09
N VAL A 72 -13.64 7.76 3.18
CA VAL A 72 -13.61 9.21 3.10
C VAL A 72 -12.48 9.81 3.93
N PHE A 73 -11.81 10.81 3.36
CA PHE A 73 -10.88 11.68 4.07
C PHE A 73 -11.51 13.07 4.24
N ALA A 74 -11.82 13.43 5.49
CA ALA A 74 -12.26 14.79 5.84
C ALA A 74 -11.02 15.63 6.17
N ALA A 75 -10.55 16.40 5.20
CA ALA A 75 -9.30 17.17 5.24
C ALA A 75 -9.55 18.67 5.02
N THR A 76 -10.69 19.18 5.50
CA THR A 76 -10.99 20.61 5.46
C THR A 76 -10.42 21.33 6.68
N ASN A 77 -10.26 22.66 6.58
CA ASN A 77 -9.91 23.51 7.72
C ASN A 77 -11.11 23.81 8.64
N GLN A 78 -12.32 23.32 8.31
CA GLN A 78 -13.55 23.60 9.04
C GLN A 78 -13.93 22.38 9.88
N ARG A 79 -13.70 22.46 11.20
CA ARG A 79 -13.97 21.33 12.11
C ARG A 79 -15.43 20.87 12.07
N GLU A 80 -16.37 21.80 11.94
CA GLU A 80 -17.80 21.49 11.86
C GLU A 80 -18.14 20.66 10.63
N VAL A 81 -17.57 21.01 9.47
CA VAL A 81 -17.73 20.25 8.22
C VAL A 81 -17.15 18.85 8.39
N ASN A 82 -15.95 18.72 8.96
CA ASN A 82 -15.32 17.42 9.20
C ASN A 82 -16.17 16.54 10.15
N ALA A 83 -16.79 17.13 11.18
CA ALA A 83 -17.67 16.42 12.09
C ALA A 83 -18.97 15.95 11.43
N VAL A 84 -19.55 16.75 10.52
CA VAL A 84 -20.71 16.34 9.70
C VAL A 84 -20.35 15.15 8.81
N ILE A 85 -19.23 15.24 8.09
CA ILE A 85 -18.74 14.14 7.24
C ILE A 85 -18.52 12.87 8.06
N ALA A 86 -17.86 12.97 9.22
CA ALA A 86 -17.57 11.81 10.06
C ALA A 86 -18.85 11.15 10.60
N ARG A 87 -19.85 11.96 10.98
CA ARG A 87 -21.16 11.44 11.43
C ARG A 87 -21.90 10.72 10.32
N GLU A 88 -21.92 11.30 9.12
CA GLU A 88 -22.59 10.70 7.96
C GLU A 88 -21.87 9.43 7.47
N ALA A 89 -20.54 9.43 7.45
CA ALA A 89 -19.76 8.26 7.08
C ALA A 89 -20.10 7.08 8.00
N ARG A 90 -20.10 7.31 9.31
CA ARG A 90 -20.44 6.28 10.30
C ARG A 90 -21.87 5.77 10.19
N SER A 91 -22.84 6.65 9.93
CA SER A 91 -24.24 6.22 9.76
C SER A 91 -24.44 5.35 8.51
N ARG A 92 -23.54 5.44 7.54
CA ARG A 92 -23.54 4.64 6.29
C ARG A 92 -22.57 3.45 6.33
N GLY A 93 -21.83 3.25 7.42
CA GLY A 93 -20.79 2.20 7.52
C GLY A 93 -19.56 2.46 6.64
N ILE A 94 -19.32 3.71 6.25
CA ILE A 94 -18.16 4.15 5.47
C ILE A 94 -17.04 4.53 6.44
N LEU A 95 -15.83 4.02 6.19
CA LEU A 95 -14.67 4.33 7.01
C LEU A 95 -14.23 5.78 6.78
N VAL A 96 -14.11 6.56 7.86
CA VAL A 96 -13.66 7.96 7.81
C VAL A 96 -12.29 8.17 8.46
N ASN A 97 -11.43 8.96 7.80
CA ASN A 97 -10.25 9.55 8.41
C ASN A 97 -10.41 11.08 8.43
N VAL A 98 -10.40 11.65 9.62
CA VAL A 98 -10.45 13.11 9.83
C VAL A 98 -9.02 13.62 10.04
N ALA A 99 -8.61 14.57 9.22
CA ALA A 99 -7.30 15.21 9.33
C ALA A 99 -7.13 15.82 10.72
N ASP A 100 -5.97 15.57 11.34
CA ASP A 100 -5.56 16.09 12.65
C ASP A 100 -6.52 15.78 13.81
N ALA A 101 -7.48 14.85 13.62
CA ALA A 101 -8.39 14.39 14.66
C ALA A 101 -8.46 12.85 14.74
N PRO A 102 -7.42 12.18 15.30
CA PRO A 102 -7.40 10.72 15.43
C PRO A 102 -8.58 10.14 16.21
N ALA A 103 -9.06 10.85 17.24
CA ALA A 103 -10.23 10.43 18.03
C ALA A 103 -11.55 10.47 17.24
N GLU A 104 -11.59 11.24 16.15
CA GLU A 104 -12.74 11.36 15.25
C GLU A 104 -12.56 10.50 13.99
N SER A 105 -11.51 9.66 13.92
CA SER A 105 -11.18 8.80 12.78
C SER A 105 -11.41 7.32 13.09
N ASP A 106 -11.85 6.56 12.10
CA ASP A 106 -12.01 5.10 12.22
C ASP A 106 -10.71 4.35 11.84
N PHE A 107 -9.80 5.02 11.12
CA PHE A 107 -8.50 4.48 10.74
C PHE A 107 -7.43 5.56 10.67
N THR A 108 -6.17 5.13 10.74
CA THR A 108 -4.98 5.97 10.55
C THR A 108 -4.18 5.49 9.34
N VAL A 109 -3.59 6.40 8.59
CA VAL A 109 -2.69 6.06 7.48
C VAL A 109 -1.26 5.87 8.03
N PRO A 110 -0.67 4.66 7.92
CA PRO A 110 0.67 4.39 8.44
C PRO A 110 1.77 4.99 7.54
N ALA A 111 3.02 4.98 8.04
CA ALA A 111 4.18 5.18 7.18
C ALA A 111 4.36 3.94 6.30
N LEU A 112 4.40 4.12 4.98
CA LEU A 112 4.43 3.01 4.02
C LEU A 112 5.78 2.96 3.28
N LEU A 113 6.32 1.75 3.18
CA LEU A 113 7.45 1.39 2.31
C LEU A 113 6.93 0.40 1.26
N ARG A 114 7.23 0.66 -0.02
CA ARG A 114 6.84 -0.21 -1.15
C ARG A 114 8.04 -0.61 -2.00
N ARG A 115 8.07 -1.88 -2.41
CA ARG A 115 9.02 -2.48 -3.38
C ARG A 115 8.26 -3.45 -4.28
N GLY A 116 7.81 -2.98 -5.43
CA GLY A 116 6.86 -3.73 -6.28
C GLY A 116 5.66 -4.26 -5.46
N GLY A 117 5.53 -5.59 -5.38
CA GLY A 117 4.49 -6.26 -4.60
C GLY A 117 4.69 -6.31 -3.08
N LEU A 118 5.85 -5.92 -2.55
CA LEU A 118 6.10 -5.85 -1.11
C LEU A 118 5.59 -4.51 -0.56
N THR A 119 4.77 -4.56 0.48
CA THR A 119 4.37 -3.39 1.27
C THR A 119 4.66 -3.63 2.74
N VAL A 120 5.36 -2.68 3.36
CA VAL A 120 5.55 -2.63 4.82
C VAL A 120 4.83 -1.38 5.34
N ALA A 121 4.01 -1.58 6.37
CA ALA A 121 3.27 -0.52 7.04
C ALA A 121 3.76 -0.38 8.47
N VAL A 122 4.27 0.79 8.82
CA VAL A 122 4.75 1.13 10.16
C VAL A 122 3.77 2.09 10.80
N GLY A 123 3.21 1.69 11.94
CA GLY A 123 2.31 2.50 12.73
C GLY A 123 2.71 2.48 14.20
N THR A 124 2.54 3.62 14.87
CA THR A 124 2.83 3.80 16.30
C THR A 124 1.55 3.97 17.11
N ALA A 125 0.43 3.40 16.66
CA ALA A 125 -0.90 3.61 17.26
C ALA A 125 -1.26 5.11 17.44
N GLY A 126 -0.82 5.94 16.48
CA GLY A 126 -1.00 7.39 16.51
C GLY A 126 -0.09 8.15 17.48
N GLN A 127 0.81 7.48 18.20
CA GLN A 127 1.65 8.10 19.24
C GLN A 127 2.81 8.94 18.68
N SER A 128 3.42 8.50 17.57
CA SER A 128 4.56 9.22 16.97
C SER A 128 4.67 8.96 15.47
N PRO A 129 4.11 9.84 14.62
CA PRO A 129 4.29 9.78 13.17
C PRO A 129 5.76 9.93 12.75
N ALA A 130 6.54 10.74 13.49
CA ALA A 130 7.96 10.94 13.22
C ALA A 130 8.76 9.64 13.43
N LEU A 131 8.54 8.94 14.55
CA LEU A 131 9.21 7.65 14.78
C LEU A 131 8.78 6.60 13.75
N ALA A 132 7.51 6.58 13.35
CA ALA A 132 7.04 5.66 12.30
C ALA A 132 7.75 5.91 10.95
N ALA A 133 8.04 7.17 10.62
CA ALA A 133 8.80 7.54 9.43
C ALA A 133 10.25 7.09 9.52
N LEU A 134 10.94 7.34 10.65
CA LEU A 134 12.33 6.91 10.86
C LEU A 134 12.47 5.38 10.75
N VAL A 135 11.62 4.61 11.43
CA VAL A 135 11.64 3.14 11.35
C VAL A 135 11.34 2.65 9.93
N ARG A 136 10.41 3.30 9.21
CA ARG A 136 10.17 3.00 7.79
C ARG A 136 11.43 3.24 6.95
N ASP A 137 12.16 4.33 7.21
CA ASP A 137 13.36 4.69 6.47
C ASP A 137 14.50 3.70 6.74
N ASP A 138 14.72 3.31 7.99
CA ASP A 138 15.68 2.25 8.37
C ASP A 138 15.34 0.91 7.68
N LEU A 139 14.05 0.54 7.66
CA LEU A 139 13.59 -0.64 6.92
C LEU A 139 13.77 -0.47 5.41
N GLY A 140 13.75 0.75 4.90
CA GLY A 140 14.00 1.08 3.50
C GLY A 140 15.44 0.83 3.06
N GLU A 141 16.40 0.96 3.98
CA GLU A 141 17.81 0.60 3.76
C GLU A 141 18.02 -0.91 3.75
N LEU A 142 17.31 -1.64 4.63
CA LEU A 142 17.36 -3.10 4.69
C LEU A 142 16.63 -3.78 3.53
N LEU A 143 15.51 -3.18 3.10
CA LEU A 143 14.64 -3.70 2.05
C LEU A 143 14.83 -2.87 0.78
N GLY A 144 15.95 -3.11 0.08
CA GLY A 144 16.29 -2.43 -1.15
C GLY A 144 15.37 -2.77 -2.34
N ALA A 145 15.74 -2.28 -3.53
CA ALA A 145 14.94 -2.45 -4.75
C ALA A 145 14.82 -3.93 -5.18
N GLU A 146 15.80 -4.77 -4.83
CA GLU A 146 15.85 -6.20 -5.10
C GLU A 146 14.61 -6.96 -4.59
N TRP A 147 13.97 -6.46 -3.54
CA TRP A 147 12.79 -7.10 -2.95
C TRP A 147 11.57 -7.13 -3.87
N GLU A 148 11.51 -6.26 -4.87
CA GLU A 148 10.50 -6.35 -5.92
C GLU A 148 10.60 -7.69 -6.66
N ILE A 149 11.79 -8.04 -7.15
CA ILE A 149 12.05 -9.30 -7.87
C ILE A 149 11.96 -10.49 -6.90
N VAL A 150 12.41 -10.36 -5.64
CA VAL A 150 12.27 -11.43 -4.64
C VAL A 150 10.79 -11.80 -4.43
N VAL A 151 9.89 -10.81 -4.36
CA VAL A 151 8.45 -11.07 -4.27
C VAL A 151 7.91 -11.70 -5.56
N GLU A 152 8.37 -11.27 -6.73
CA GLU A 152 7.99 -11.91 -8.01
C GLU A 152 8.39 -13.39 -8.07
N ILE A 153 9.62 -13.72 -7.64
CA ILE A 153 10.10 -15.11 -7.51
C ILE A 153 9.18 -15.89 -6.55
N ALA A 154 8.90 -15.33 -5.38
CA ALA A 154 8.08 -15.99 -4.37
C ALA A 154 6.65 -16.26 -4.88
N ALA A 155 6.04 -15.27 -5.56
CA ALA A 155 4.73 -15.41 -6.18
C ALA A 155 4.73 -16.45 -7.31
N ALA A 156 5.75 -16.47 -8.16
CA ALA A 156 5.87 -17.44 -9.24
C ALA A 156 6.03 -18.87 -8.72
N LEU A 157 6.87 -19.08 -7.69
CA LEU A 157 7.03 -20.37 -7.02
C LEU A 157 5.71 -20.85 -6.43
N ARG A 158 5.00 -19.97 -5.72
CA ARG A 158 3.69 -20.29 -5.15
C ARG A 158 2.69 -20.78 -6.20
N ARG A 159 2.67 -20.16 -7.38
CA ARG A 159 1.77 -20.54 -8.48
C ARG A 159 2.16 -21.84 -9.18
N LYS A 160 3.45 -22.11 -9.36
CA LYS A 160 3.94 -23.16 -10.28
C LYS A 160 4.45 -24.44 -9.60
N ARG A 161 4.82 -24.38 -8.32
CA ARG A 161 5.66 -25.42 -7.68
C ARG A 161 5.32 -25.73 -6.23
N LEU A 162 4.57 -24.88 -5.53
CA LEU A 162 4.31 -25.05 -4.10
C LEU A 162 2.93 -25.64 -3.82
N THR A 163 2.81 -26.40 -2.73
CA THR A 163 1.53 -27.04 -2.38
C THR A 163 0.54 -25.98 -1.88
N PRO A 164 -0.72 -26.01 -2.33
CA PRO A 164 -1.78 -25.17 -1.81
C PRO A 164 -2.16 -25.56 -0.37
N GLY A 165 -2.62 -24.58 0.42
CA GLY A 165 -3.09 -24.79 1.79
C GLY A 165 -2.51 -23.78 2.80
N PRO A 166 -3.26 -23.38 3.83
CA PRO A 166 -2.88 -22.29 4.72
C PRO A 166 -1.75 -22.62 5.73
N HIS A 167 -1.28 -23.86 5.84
CA HIS A 167 -0.28 -24.28 6.85
C HIS A 167 0.78 -25.22 6.25
N ASN A 168 1.30 -24.89 5.07
CA ASN A 168 2.30 -25.73 4.45
C ASN A 168 3.71 -25.43 4.96
N ASP A 169 4.18 -26.22 5.93
CA ASP A 169 5.54 -26.15 6.48
C ASP A 169 6.62 -26.30 5.39
N TYR A 170 6.33 -27.02 4.30
CA TYR A 170 7.24 -27.11 3.17
C TYR A 170 7.46 -25.75 2.49
N ASN A 171 6.39 -24.99 2.23
CA ASN A 171 6.51 -23.67 1.60
C ASN A 171 7.30 -22.70 2.48
N GLN A 172 7.05 -22.72 3.79
CA GLN A 172 7.82 -21.89 4.74
C GLN A 172 9.30 -22.28 4.75
N ARG A 173 9.62 -23.58 4.74
CA ARG A 173 11.01 -24.07 4.65
C ARG A 173 11.68 -23.66 3.34
N VAL A 174 10.98 -23.74 2.20
CA VAL A 174 11.51 -23.30 0.91
C VAL A 174 11.87 -21.81 0.95
N PHE A 175 10.94 -20.94 1.37
CA PHE A 175 11.22 -19.51 1.42
C PHE A 175 12.32 -19.16 2.43
N ARG A 176 12.34 -19.81 3.60
CA ARG A 176 13.42 -19.64 4.57
C ARG A 176 14.78 -20.00 3.96
N ARG A 177 14.89 -21.17 3.29
CA ARG A 177 16.13 -21.58 2.62
C ARG A 177 16.56 -20.63 1.51
N LEU A 178 15.63 -20.02 0.77
CA LEU A 178 15.97 -19.02 -0.24
C LEU A 178 16.51 -17.73 0.40
N LEU A 179 15.90 -17.26 1.48
CA LEU A 179 16.37 -16.09 2.22
C LEU A 179 17.72 -16.35 2.87
N ASP A 180 17.90 -17.48 3.56
CA ASP A 180 19.16 -17.89 4.18
C ASP A 180 20.27 -18.11 3.13
N GLY A 181 19.89 -18.57 1.94
CA GLY A 181 20.77 -18.69 0.77
C GLY A 181 21.12 -17.37 0.09
N GLY A 182 20.64 -16.24 0.62
CA GLY A 182 21.01 -14.90 0.15
C GLY A 182 20.34 -14.48 -1.16
N VAL A 183 19.14 -14.99 -1.47
CA VAL A 183 18.44 -14.66 -2.74
C VAL A 183 18.33 -13.15 -2.98
N ALA A 184 18.10 -12.34 -1.95
CA ALA A 184 18.03 -10.88 -2.08
C ALA A 184 19.39 -10.31 -2.54
N GLY A 185 20.51 -10.74 -1.95
CA GLY A 185 21.84 -10.32 -2.35
C GLY A 185 22.20 -10.73 -3.78
N LEU A 186 21.79 -11.93 -4.20
CA LEU A 186 21.99 -12.39 -5.58
C LEU A 186 21.17 -11.57 -6.58
N VAL A 187 19.95 -11.19 -6.21
CA VAL A 187 19.11 -10.30 -7.01
C VAL A 187 19.73 -8.91 -7.12
N ALA A 188 20.20 -8.35 -6.00
CA ALA A 188 20.87 -7.06 -5.97
C ALA A 188 22.14 -7.05 -6.83
N ALA A 189 22.88 -8.16 -6.86
CA ALA A 189 24.07 -8.34 -7.72
C ALA A 189 23.74 -8.60 -9.20
N GLY A 190 22.47 -8.87 -9.54
CA GLY A 190 22.08 -9.24 -10.90
C GLY A 190 22.57 -10.63 -11.34
N ASP A 191 22.97 -11.50 -10.41
CA ASP A 191 23.55 -12.81 -10.71
C ASP A 191 22.47 -13.87 -10.97
N GLY A 192 21.83 -13.79 -12.13
CA GLY A 192 20.84 -14.76 -12.60
C GLY A 192 21.29 -16.21 -12.51
N PRO A 193 22.50 -16.58 -12.97
CA PRO A 193 23.02 -17.94 -12.84
C PRO A 193 23.13 -18.43 -11.39
N ALA A 194 23.54 -17.59 -10.44
CA ALA A 194 23.57 -17.97 -9.03
C ALA A 194 22.16 -18.14 -8.46
N ILE A 195 21.20 -17.30 -8.86
CA ILE A 195 19.80 -17.44 -8.47
C ILE A 195 19.25 -18.78 -8.97
N ASP A 196 19.50 -19.14 -10.23
CA ASP A 196 19.05 -20.42 -10.81
C ASP A 196 19.64 -21.63 -10.09
N ARG A 197 20.92 -21.58 -9.71
CA ARG A 197 21.56 -22.62 -8.88
C ARG A 197 20.89 -22.72 -7.51
N LEU A 198 20.63 -21.59 -6.86
CA LEU A 198 19.95 -21.55 -5.57
C LEU A 198 18.53 -22.12 -5.66
N LEU A 199 17.74 -21.66 -6.63
CA LEU A 199 16.38 -22.15 -6.89
C LEU A 199 16.37 -23.67 -7.12
N THR A 200 17.27 -24.16 -7.96
CA THR A 200 17.41 -25.60 -8.23
C THR A 200 17.76 -26.39 -6.97
N SER A 201 18.68 -25.88 -6.14
CA SER A 201 19.11 -26.56 -4.90
C SER A 201 18.03 -26.60 -3.80
N VAL A 202 17.13 -25.61 -3.79
CA VAL A 202 16.11 -25.47 -2.74
C VAL A 202 14.80 -26.12 -3.15
N VAL A 203 14.39 -25.97 -4.41
CA VAL A 203 13.07 -26.37 -4.92
C VAL A 203 13.14 -27.65 -5.75
N GLY A 204 14.26 -27.90 -6.42
CA GLY A 204 14.47 -29.07 -7.29
C GLY A 204 14.80 -28.71 -8.73
N GLU A 205 15.23 -29.71 -9.50
CA GLU A 205 15.67 -29.58 -10.89
C GLU A 205 14.63 -28.88 -11.79
N GLY A 206 15.13 -28.11 -12.75
CA GLY A 206 14.29 -27.36 -13.70
C GLY A 206 13.61 -26.11 -13.11
N THR A 207 13.95 -25.69 -11.89
CA THR A 207 13.47 -24.44 -11.30
C THR A 207 14.47 -23.31 -11.54
N THR A 208 14.20 -22.49 -12.56
CA THR A 208 15.00 -21.32 -12.94
C THR A 208 14.13 -20.07 -13.04
N LEU A 209 14.73 -18.88 -13.08
CA LEU A 209 14.07 -17.61 -13.33
C LEU A 209 13.26 -17.65 -14.64
N ALA A 210 13.84 -18.21 -15.70
CA ALA A 210 13.18 -18.39 -16.98
C ALA A 210 11.95 -19.31 -16.86
N ALA A 211 12.08 -20.46 -16.18
CA ALA A 211 10.95 -21.37 -15.95
C ALA A 211 9.85 -20.72 -15.09
N LEU A 212 10.22 -19.82 -14.18
CA LEU A 212 9.30 -19.03 -13.37
C LEU A 212 8.68 -17.87 -14.15
N GLY A 213 9.28 -17.42 -15.25
CA GLY A 213 8.86 -16.27 -16.03
C GLY A 213 9.16 -14.95 -15.31
N VAL A 214 10.23 -14.92 -14.52
CA VAL A 214 10.69 -13.73 -13.78
C VAL A 214 11.90 -13.15 -14.50
N GLY A 215 11.86 -11.86 -14.78
CA GLY A 215 12.93 -11.13 -15.45
C GLY A 215 13.77 -10.33 -14.45
N MET A 216 15.08 -10.28 -14.66
CA MET A 216 16.01 -9.51 -13.82
C MET A 216 16.00 -8.00 -14.09
N THR A 217 15.16 -7.53 -15.02
CA THR A 217 15.13 -6.13 -15.49
C THR A 217 13.77 -5.48 -15.24
N LYS A 218 13.61 -4.86 -14.07
CA LYS A 218 12.79 -3.65 -13.91
C LYS A 218 13.42 -2.71 -12.88
N GLY A 219 14.41 -1.96 -13.33
CA GLY A 219 15.06 -0.90 -12.55
C GLY A 219 15.63 0.15 -13.49
N ARG A 220 14.77 1.10 -13.90
CA ARG A 220 15.00 2.45 -14.49
C ARG A 220 13.99 2.75 -15.61
N ARG A 221 12.91 3.43 -15.24
CA ARG A 221 12.55 4.75 -15.80
C ARG A 221 11.93 5.58 -14.69
#